data_AF-A0A967GIA4-F1
#
_entry.id   AF-A0A967GIA4-F1
#
_cell.length_a   1.000
_cell.length_b   1.000
_cell.length_c   1.000
_cell.angle_alpha   90.00
_cell.angle_beta   90.00
_cell.angle_gamma   90.00
#
_symmetry.space_group_name_H-M   'P 1'
#
loop_
_entity.id
_entity.type
_entity.pdbx_description
1 polymer ?
#
loop_
_entity_poly.entity_id
_entity_poly.type
_entity_poly.pdbx_seq_one_letter_code
_entity_poly.pdbx_strand_id
1 'polypeptide(L)'
;EPALDSARGIAEPVIDRLGPISYCDLNGLLDPGFPKLALNYWKSCFVTALSDEVIGILTEQFGRCPSPMSKLIVERPHGAALRRAATDTAFPLRSRGFSVLILAQWRDASETEQN
;
A
#
# COMPACT_ATOMS: atom_id res chain seq x y z
N GLU A 1 -15.82 17.76 -1.02
CA GLU A 1 -16.39 17.30 0.26
C GLU A 1 -15.45 17.71 1.38
N PRO A 2 -15.97 18.28 2.48
CA PRO A 2 -15.16 18.80 3.59
C PRO A 2 -14.26 17.75 4.27
N ALA A 3 -14.55 16.46 4.09
CA ALA A 3 -13.76 15.37 4.67
C ALA A 3 -12.35 15.22 4.07
N LEU A 4 -12.13 15.65 2.82
CA LEU A 4 -10.85 15.49 2.11
C LEU A 4 -10.03 16.79 2.05
N ASP A 5 -10.61 17.92 2.44
CA ASP A 5 -9.94 19.22 2.38
C ASP A 5 -8.74 19.28 3.35
N SER A 6 -8.82 18.58 4.48
CA SER A 6 -7.70 18.44 5.43
C SER A 6 -6.51 17.69 4.83
N ALA A 7 -6.74 16.72 3.94
CA ALA A 7 -5.69 15.98 3.27
C ALA A 7 -5.04 16.78 2.13
N ARG A 8 -5.85 17.53 1.37
CA ARG A 8 -5.38 18.44 0.30
C ARG A 8 -4.46 19.55 0.80
N GLY A 9 -4.59 19.96 2.07
CA GLY A 9 -3.74 20.98 2.67
C GLY A 9 -2.34 20.51 3.11
N ILE A 10 -2.05 19.20 3.04
CA ILE A 10 -0.78 18.63 3.52
C ILE A 10 0.34 18.84 2.50
N ALA A 11 0.05 18.71 1.21
CA ALA A 11 0.98 18.89 0.11
C ALA A 11 0.23 19.18 -1.20
N GLU A 12 0.91 19.81 -2.17
CA GLU A 12 0.35 20.01 -3.50
C GLU A 12 0.28 18.68 -4.28
N PRO A 13 -0.92 18.23 -4.69
CA PRO A 13 -1.06 16.96 -5.40
C PRO A 13 -0.59 17.08 -6.85
N VAL A 14 0.24 16.14 -7.30
CA VAL A 14 0.64 16.03 -8.72
C VAL A 14 -0.54 15.61 -9.60
N ILE A 15 -1.48 14.83 -9.06
CA ILE A 15 -2.70 14.37 -9.73
C ILE A 15 -3.85 14.43 -8.71
N ASP A 16 -4.96 15.08 -9.07
CA ASP A 16 -6.24 15.03 -8.35
C ASP A 16 -7.30 14.38 -9.25
N ARG A 17 -7.83 13.22 -8.84
CA ARG A 17 -8.92 12.51 -9.51
C ARG A 17 -10.13 12.31 -8.59
N LEU A 18 -10.31 13.19 -7.61
CA LEU A 18 -11.43 13.10 -6.69
C LEU A 18 -12.75 13.39 -7.42
N GLY A 19 -13.71 12.50 -7.23
CA GLY A 19 -15.03 12.58 -7.82
C GLY A 19 -15.83 11.31 -7.53
N PRO A 20 -17.13 11.30 -7.86
CA PRO A 20 -17.93 10.10 -7.74
C PRO A 20 -17.40 9.02 -8.68
N ILE A 21 -17.30 7.79 -8.17
CA ILE A 21 -16.89 6.60 -8.92
C ILE A 21 -17.80 5.44 -8.50
N SER A 22 -18.09 4.51 -9.41
CA SER A 22 -18.88 3.33 -9.05
C SER A 22 -18.08 2.42 -8.10
N TYR A 23 -18.79 1.63 -7.29
CA TYR A 23 -18.13 0.65 -6.41
C TYR A 23 -17.28 -0.35 -7.20
N CYS A 24 -17.73 -0.76 -8.39
CA CYS A 24 -16.98 -1.70 -9.24
C CYS A 24 -15.69 -1.07 -9.77
N ASP A 25 -15.76 0.17 -10.25
CA ASP A 25 -14.58 0.88 -10.76
C ASP A 25 -13.58 1.16 -9.62
N LEU A 26 -14.07 1.43 -8.41
CA LEU A 26 -13.22 1.57 -7.22
C LEU A 26 -12.46 0.27 -6.91
N ASN A 27 -13.12 -0.89 -6.98
CA ASN A 27 -12.46 -2.18 -6.74
C ASN A 27 -11.41 -2.51 -7.81
N GLY A 28 -11.63 -2.10 -9.06
CA GLY A 28 -10.69 -2.32 -10.17
C GLY A 28 -9.62 -1.23 -10.33
N LEU A 29 -9.60 -0.21 -9.46
CA LEU A 29 -8.79 0.99 -9.66
C LEU A 29 -7.28 0.68 -9.78
N LEU A 30 -6.81 -0.36 -9.11
CA LEU A 30 -5.39 -0.75 -9.10
C LEU A 30 -5.04 -1.80 -10.18
N ASP A 31 -6.02 -2.42 -10.83
CA ASP A 31 -5.82 -3.52 -11.79
C ASP A 31 -4.84 -3.19 -12.92
N PRO A 32 -4.87 -1.99 -13.53
CA PRO A 32 -3.90 -1.65 -14.60
C PRO A 32 -2.44 -1.70 -14.14
N GLY A 33 -2.20 -1.54 -12.83
CA GLY A 33 -0.88 -1.65 -12.24
C GLY A 33 -0.38 -3.09 -12.13
N PHE A 34 -1.22 -4.12 -12.32
CA PHE A 34 -0.85 -5.52 -12.18
C PHE A 34 -1.12 -6.28 -13.49
N PRO A 35 -0.32 -6.04 -14.54
CA PRO A 35 -0.55 -6.68 -15.83
C PRO A 35 -0.37 -8.19 -15.73
N LYS A 36 -1.17 -8.92 -16.53
CA LYS A 36 -1.06 -10.37 -16.66
C LYS A 36 0.36 -10.78 -17.04
N LEU A 37 0.80 -11.93 -16.51
CA LEU A 37 2.10 -12.56 -16.75
C LEU A 37 3.31 -11.76 -16.22
N ALA A 38 3.10 -10.70 -15.44
CA ALA A 38 4.20 -10.12 -14.66
C ALA A 38 4.68 -11.12 -13.60
N LEU A 39 5.99 -11.14 -13.38
CA LEU A 39 6.64 -11.85 -12.29
C LEU A 39 6.55 -11.00 -11.03
N ASN A 40 6.43 -11.64 -9.87
CA ASN A 40 6.13 -10.96 -8.62
C ASN A 40 6.80 -11.66 -7.43
N TYR A 41 7.28 -10.87 -6.46
CA TYR A 41 7.70 -11.35 -5.15
C TYR A 41 7.28 -10.37 -4.07
N TRP A 42 6.47 -10.84 -3.12
CA TRP A 42 5.78 -9.96 -2.17
C TRP A 42 6.22 -10.27 -0.75
N LYS A 43 6.58 -9.22 -0.01
CA LYS A 43 6.80 -9.29 1.44
C LYS A 43 5.86 -8.32 2.12
N SER A 44 5.37 -8.70 3.30
CA SER A 44 4.63 -7.79 4.16
C SER A 44 5.14 -7.87 5.58
N CYS A 45 4.97 -6.76 6.30
CA CYS A 45 5.17 -6.71 7.73
C CYS A 45 4.14 -5.78 8.36
N PHE A 46 3.95 -5.91 9.67
CA PHE A 46 3.12 -5.00 10.44
C PHE A 46 3.99 -4.15 11.34
N VAL A 47 3.79 -2.84 11.31
CA VAL A 47 4.47 -1.88 12.20
C VAL A 47 3.44 -1.19 13.07
N THR A 48 3.75 -1.00 14.35
CA THR A 48 2.83 -0.33 15.29
C THR A 48 2.75 1.17 15.05
N ALA A 49 3.80 1.77 14.49
CA ALA A 49 3.89 3.18 14.15
C ALA A 49 4.72 3.41 12.87
N LEU A 50 4.44 4.49 12.15
CA LEU A 50 5.32 5.05 11.12
C LEU A 50 6.15 6.16 11.75
N SER A 51 7.22 5.80 12.46
CA SER A 51 8.20 6.78 12.93
C SER A 51 8.99 7.36 11.76
N ASP A 52 9.66 8.49 11.98
CA ASP A 52 10.55 9.09 10.99
C ASP A 52 11.64 8.11 10.52
N GLU A 53 12.13 7.25 11.42
CA GLU A 53 13.07 6.18 11.09
C GLU A 53 12.46 5.15 10.13
N VAL A 54 11.25 4.66 10.43
CA VAL A 54 10.55 3.70 9.54
C VAL A 54 10.29 4.34 8.18
N ILE A 55 9.79 5.58 8.14
CA ILE A 55 9.56 6.33 6.90
C ILE A 55 10.87 6.49 6.12
N GLY A 56 11.97 6.85 6.80
CA GLY A 56 13.30 6.97 6.22
C GLY A 56 13.75 5.69 5.55
N ILE A 57 13.67 4.55 6.25
CA ILE A 57 14.03 3.23 5.70
C ILE A 57 13.16 2.91 4.48
N LEU A 58 11.85 3.06 4.59
CA LEU A 58 10.93 2.71 3.51
C LEU A 58 11.18 3.54 2.24
N THR A 59 11.38 4.85 2.39
CA THR A 59 11.66 5.76 1.27
C THR A 59 13.03 5.48 0.65
N GLU A 60 14.08 5.29 1.46
CA GLU A 60 15.44 4.98 0.99
C GLU A 60 15.46 3.66 0.20
N GLN A 61 14.88 2.59 0.76
CA GLN A 61 14.89 1.28 0.11
C GLN A 61 14.02 1.28 -1.15
N PHE A 62 12.85 1.91 -1.12
CA PHE A 62 12.00 2.00 -2.31
C PHE A 62 12.63 2.86 -3.41
N GLY A 63 13.39 3.91 -3.04
CA GLY A 63 14.16 4.71 -3.99
C GLY A 63 15.28 3.94 -4.72
N ARG A 64 15.66 2.76 -4.22
CA ARG A 64 16.61 1.84 -4.88
C ARG A 64 15.93 0.72 -5.67
N CYS A 65 14.60 0.70 -5.70
CA CYS A 65 13.86 -0.37 -6.37
C CYS A 65 14.17 -0.36 -7.88
N PRO A 66 14.64 -1.48 -8.46
CA PRO A 66 15.09 -1.51 -9.84
C PRO A 66 13.92 -1.47 -10.82
N SER A 67 12.83 -2.19 -10.53
CA SER A 67 11.65 -2.18 -11.39
C SER A 67 10.72 -1.02 -11.11
N PRO A 68 10.32 -0.25 -12.14
CA PRO A 68 9.31 0.80 -12.01
C PRO A 68 7.88 0.27 -11.83
N MET A 69 7.67 -1.06 -11.95
CA MET A 69 6.36 -1.69 -11.75
C MET A 69 6.08 -2.00 -10.27
N SER A 70 7.13 -2.03 -9.46
CA SER A 70 7.07 -2.35 -8.04
C SER A 70 6.36 -1.26 -7.24
N LYS A 71 5.75 -1.64 -6.11
CA LYS A 71 5.01 -0.73 -5.24
C LYS A 71 5.42 -0.93 -3.79
N LEU A 72 5.38 0.16 -3.05
CA LEU A 72 5.34 0.15 -1.60
C LEU A 72 3.95 0.65 -1.17
N ILE A 73 3.19 -0.20 -0.50
CA ILE A 73 1.83 0.12 -0.04
C ILE A 73 1.82 0.15 1.49
N VAL A 74 1.25 1.22 2.05
CA VAL A 74 1.09 1.39 3.49
C VAL A 74 -0.39 1.54 3.81
N GLU A 75 -0.93 0.57 4.54
CA GLU A 75 -2.35 0.49 4.85
C GLU A 75 -2.55 0.61 6.35
N ARG A 76 -3.51 1.45 6.76
CA ARG A 76 -3.91 1.54 8.17
C ARG A 76 -5.25 0.84 8.35
N PRO A 77 -5.31 -0.37 8.93
CA PRO A 77 -6.58 -0.97 9.30
C PRO A 77 -7.25 -0.12 10.39
N HIS A 78 -8.58 0.04 10.30
CA HIS A 78 -9.36 0.84 11.24
C HIS A 78 -10.82 0.40 11.29
N GLY A 79 -11.63 1.10 12.09
CA GLY A 79 -13.09 0.96 12.10
C GLY A 79 -13.57 -0.44 12.49
N ALA A 80 -14.48 -1.02 11.71
CA ALA A 80 -15.13 -2.29 12.03
C ALA A 80 -14.14 -3.44 12.23
N ALA A 81 -13.04 -3.45 11.47
CA ALA A 81 -12.02 -4.48 11.55
C ALA A 81 -11.34 -4.51 12.93
N LEU A 82 -11.19 -3.38 13.62
CA LEU A 82 -10.51 -3.32 14.92
C LEU A 82 -11.46 -3.35 16.13
N ARG A 83 -12.79 -3.37 15.93
CA ARG A 83 -13.78 -3.39 17.03
C ARG A 83 -13.96 -4.76 17.69
N ARG A 84 -13.54 -5.84 17.03
CA ARG A 84 -13.59 -7.21 17.55
C ARG A 84 -12.31 -7.55 18.31
N ALA A 85 -12.40 -8.38 19.34
CA ALA A 85 -11.21 -8.85 20.04
C ALA A 85 -10.38 -9.75 19.10
N ALA A 86 -9.06 -9.77 19.28
CA ALA A 86 -8.16 -10.63 18.50
C ALA A 86 -8.49 -12.13 18.65
N THR A 87 -9.10 -12.50 19.78
CA THR A 87 -9.53 -13.88 20.09
C THR A 87 -10.89 -14.25 19.50
N ASP A 88 -11.64 -13.31 18.91
CA ASP A 88 -12.96 -13.60 18.33
C ASP A 88 -12.87 -14.39 17.02
N THR A 89 -11.70 -14.41 16.37
CA THR A 89 -11.46 -15.06 15.07
C THR A 89 -10.03 -15.58 14.98
N ALA A 90 -9.73 -16.44 14.01
CA ALA A 90 -8.36 -16.87 13.74
C ALA A 90 -7.44 -15.75 13.22
N PHE A 91 -7.98 -14.60 12.81
CA PHE A 91 -7.20 -13.44 12.36
C PHE A 91 -6.74 -12.57 13.55
N PRO A 92 -5.42 -12.51 13.85
CA PRO A 92 -4.93 -11.94 15.10
C PRO A 92 -4.62 -10.43 15.03
N LEU A 93 -4.43 -9.87 13.83
CA LEU A 93 -3.95 -8.49 13.65
C LEU A 93 -5.06 -7.45 13.81
N ARG A 94 -5.59 -7.33 15.04
CA ARG A 94 -6.68 -6.39 15.42
C ARG A 94 -6.18 -5.16 16.19
N SER A 95 -4.87 -4.98 16.30
CA SER A 95 -4.26 -3.81 16.97
C SER A 95 -4.10 -2.63 16.02
N ARG A 96 -4.04 -1.41 16.59
CA ARG A 96 -3.70 -0.21 15.81
C ARG A 96 -2.26 -0.34 15.28
N GLY A 97 -2.04 0.15 14.08
CA GLY A 97 -0.75 0.11 13.40
C GLY A 97 -0.95 0.18 11.89
N PHE A 98 0.04 -0.30 11.16
CA PHE A 98 0.08 -0.24 9.70
C PHE A 98 0.58 -1.55 9.13
N SER A 99 -0.10 -2.01 8.09
CA SER A 99 0.43 -3.03 7.19
C SER A 99 1.34 -2.33 6.18
N VAL A 100 2.57 -2.82 6.05
CA VAL A 100 3.51 -2.39 5.03
C VAL A 100 3.70 -3.55 4.07
N LEU A 101 3.45 -3.30 2.80
CA LEU A 101 3.48 -4.28 1.74
C LEU A 101 4.50 -3.83 0.68
N ILE A 102 5.52 -4.67 0.50
CA ILE A 102 6.62 -4.47 -0.45
C ILE A 102 6.34 -5.42 -1.62
N LEU A 103 5.98 -4.83 -2.76
CA LEU A 103 5.55 -5.53 -3.95
C LEU A 103 6.61 -5.41 -5.03
N ALA A 104 7.53 -6.37 -5.10
CA ALA A 104 8.41 -6.48 -6.26
C ALA A 104 7.60 -7.05 -7.45
N GLN A 105 7.70 -6.39 -8.59
CA GLN A 105 7.04 -6.82 -9.82
C GLN A 105 7.91 -6.50 -11.03
N TRP A 106 8.06 -7.42 -11.98
CA TRP A 106 8.86 -7.23 -13.19
C TRP A 106 8.32 -8.07 -14.35
N ARG A 107 8.91 -7.97 -15.54
CA ARG A 107 8.43 -8.67 -16.75
C ARG A 107 9.42 -9.67 -17.31
N ASP A 108 10.70 -9.33 -17.35
CA ASP A 108 11.70 -10.20 -17.95
C ASP A 108 12.26 -11.16 -16.90
N ALA A 109 12.18 -12.46 -17.17
CA ALA A 109 12.68 -13.47 -16.23
C ALA A 109 14.18 -13.32 -15.92
N SER A 110 14.97 -12.71 -16.81
CA SER A 110 16.38 -12.41 -16.57
C SER A 110 16.61 -11.37 -15.46
N GLU A 111 15.61 -10.57 -15.11
CA GLU A 111 15.67 -9.55 -14.06
C GLU A 111 15.32 -10.11 -12.67
N THR A 112 15.04 -11.41 -12.55
CA THR A 112 14.54 -12.03 -11.30
C THR A 112 15.50 -11.89 -10.13
N GLU A 113 16.80 -12.08 -10.33
CA GLU A 113 17.78 -11.95 -9.23
C GLU A 113 17.97 -10.50 -8.78
N GLN A 114 17.63 -9.54 -9.64
CA GLN A 114 17.73 -8.12 -9.32
C GLN A 114 16.50 -7.61 -8.55
N ASN A 115 15.34 -8.24 -8.71
CA ASN A 115 14.04 -7.79 -8.18
C ASN A 115 13.56 -8.59 -6.97
#